data_AF-A0A1I0EA14-F1
#
_entry.id   AF-A0A1I0EA14-F1
#
_cell.length_a   1.000
_cell.length_b   1.000
_cell.length_c   1.000
_cell.angle_alpha   90.00
_cell.angle_beta   90.00
_cell.angle_gamma   90.00
#
_symmetry.space_group_name_H-M   'P 1'
#
loop_
_entity.id
_entity.type
_entity.pdbx_description
1 polymer ?
#
loop_
_entity_poly.entity_id
_entity_poly.type
_entity_poly.pdbx_seq_one_letter_code
_entity_poly.pdbx_strand_id
1 'polypeptide(L)' 'MSIRKMRVYEVELYHPVGLLRRKVFYVFANNYDDAMDRVIKRWPNAEPLSVCCLGNRKATWLR' A
#
# COMPACT_ATOMS: atom_id res chain seq x y z
N MET A 1 12.01 24.06 -4.34
CA MET A 1 11.02 23.02 -4.68
C MET A 1 11.44 21.72 -4.01
N SER A 2 10.83 21.35 -2.88
CA SER A 2 11.20 20.13 -2.16
C SER A 2 10.68 18.92 -2.92
N ILE A 3 11.57 18.06 -3.42
CA ILE A 3 11.19 16.79 -4.05
C ILE A 3 10.51 15.96 -2.96
N ARG A 4 9.17 15.84 -3.00
CA ARG A 4 8.42 14.98 -2.09
C ARG A 4 8.93 13.55 -2.28
N LYS A 5 9.53 12.98 -1.23
CA LYS A 5 10.09 11.63 -1.23
C LYS A 5 8.93 10.62 -1.29
N MET A 6 8.66 10.12 -2.50
CA MET A 6 7.64 9.11 -2.75
C MET A 6 8.15 7.75 -2.26
N ARG A 7 7.41 7.13 -1.33
CA ARG A 7 7.75 5.85 -0.69
C ARG A 7 6.83 4.75 -1.20
N VAL A 8 7.32 3.52 -1.14
CA VAL A 8 6.51 2.34 -1.43
C VAL A 8 6.02 1.74 -0.12
N TYR A 9 4.72 1.47 -0.05
CA TYR A 9 4.07 0.77 1.03
C TYR A 9 3.57 -0.58 0.51
N GLU A 10 3.99 -1.64 1.18
CA GLU A 10 3.37 -2.95 1.03
C GLU A 10 2.20 -3.01 2.02
N VAL A 11 0.98 -3.18 1.50
CA VAL A 11 -0.25 -3.22 2.27
C VAL A 11 -0.91 -4.55 2.04
N GLU A 12 -1.03 -5.32 3.10
CA GLU A 12 -1.75 -6.57 3.11
C GLU A 12 -3.18 -6.34 3.59
N LEU A 13 -4.14 -6.84 2.84
CA LEU A 13 -5.56 -6.71 3.14
C LEU A 13 -6.20 -8.05 3.45
N TYR A 14 -7.06 -8.04 4.46
CA TYR A 14 -8.10 -9.02 4.72
C TYR A 14 -9.42 -8.55 4.12
N HIS A 15 -10.18 -9.45 3.50
CA HIS A 15 -11.54 -9.15 3.08
C HIS A 15 -12.52 -10.05 3.85
N PRO A 16 -13.40 -9.49 4.69
CA PRO A 16 -14.29 -10.26 5.56
C PRO A 16 -15.42 -10.97 4.79
N VAL A 17 -15.76 -10.49 3.58
CA VAL A 17 -17.00 -10.91 2.88
C VAL A 17 -16.81 -12.03 1.83
N GLY A 18 -15.77 -12.85 1.96
CA GLY A 18 -15.61 -14.00 1.07
C GLY A 18 -14.32 -14.75 1.36
N LEU A 19 -14.39 -16.07 1.37
CA LEU A 19 -13.36 -17.07 1.69
C LEU A 19 -12.01 -16.97 0.93
N LEU A 20 -11.63 -15.83 0.36
CA LEU A 20 -10.53 -15.74 -0.59
C LEU A 20 -9.59 -14.57 -0.32
N ARG A 21 -8.43 -14.98 0.23
CA ARG A 21 -7.07 -14.54 -0.11
C ARG A 21 -6.66 -13.19 0.46
N ARG A 22 -5.85 -13.27 1.53
CA ARG A 22 -4.77 -12.34 1.87
C ARG A 22 -4.16 -11.78 0.57
N LYS A 23 -4.39 -10.50 0.29
CA LYS A 23 -3.88 -9.81 -0.91
C LYS A 23 -2.89 -8.75 -0.49
N VAL A 24 -1.73 -8.76 -1.14
CA VAL A 24 -0.66 -7.78 -0.92
C VAL A 24 -0.69 -6.76 -2.05
N PHE A 25 -0.70 -5.48 -1.70
CA PHE A 25 -0.70 -4.33 -2.61
C PHE A 25 0.55 -3.50 -2.41
N TYR A 26 1.11 -3.00 -3.50
CA TYR A 26 2.20 -2.05 -3.47
C TYR A 26 1.68 -0.67 -3.84
N VAL A 27 1.74 0.27 -2.89
CA VAL A 27 1.22 1.63 -3.06
C VAL A 27 2.35 2.64 -2.95
N PHE A 28 2.49 3.45 -3.99
CA PHE A 28 3.40 4.58 -3.96
C PHE A 28 2.68 5.80 -3.38
N ALA A 29 3.17 6.30 -2.25
CA ALA A 29 2.56 7.42 -1.54
C ALA A 29 3.63 8.30 -0.89
N ASN A 30 3.26 9.55 -0.60
CA ASN A 30 4.19 10.47 0.08
C ASN A 30 4.32 10.18 1.58
N ASN A 31 3.26 9.63 2.17
CA ASN A 31 3.17 9.26 3.57
C ASN A 31 2.22 8.07 3.72
N TYR A 32 2.11 7.58 4.96
CA TYR A 32 1.28 6.43 5.30
C TYR A 32 -0.21 6.73 5.05
N ASP A 33 -0.69 7.90 5.44
CA ASP A 33 -2.10 8.28 5.31
C ASP A 33 -2.56 8.29 3.85
N ASP A 34 -1.77 8.85 2.94
CA ASP A 34 -2.01 8.83 1.48
C ASP A 34 -1.97 7.40 0.92
N ALA A 35 -1.13 6.50 1.47
CA ALA A 35 -1.14 5.10 1.07
C ALA A 35 -2.44 4.42 1.48
N MET A 36 -2.87 4.61 2.73
CA MET A 36 -4.08 4.01 3.28
C MET A 36 -5.35 4.53 2.62
N ASP A 37 -5.44 5.83 2.36
CA ASP A 37 -6.56 6.43 1.63
C ASP A 37 -6.74 5.80 0.25
N ARG A 38 -5.65 5.57 -0.48
CA ARG A 38 -5.69 4.93 -1.80
C ARG A 38 -6.13 3.49 -1.72
N VAL A 39 -5.65 2.76 -0.72
CA VAL A 39 -6.04 1.36 -0.50
C VAL A 39 -7.52 1.24 -0.14
N ILE A 40 -7.99 2.03 0.83
CA ILE A 40 -9.38 2.01 1.30
C ILE A 40 -10.33 2.46 0.18
N LYS A 41 -10.00 3.51 -0.58
CA LYS A 41 -10.82 3.92 -1.74
C LYS A 41 -10.97 2.81 -2.77
N ARG A 42 -9.92 2.00 -2.97
CA ARG A 42 -9.95 0.88 -3.91
C ARG A 42 -10.62 -0.36 -3.33
N TRP A 43 -10.59 -0.52 -2.01
CA TRP A 43 -11.08 -1.68 -1.26
C TRP A 43 -11.82 -1.25 0.01
N PRO A 44 -13.04 -0.66 -0.12
CA PRO A 44 -13.73 -0.02 0.99
C PRO A 44 -14.18 -0.97 2.10
N ASN A 45 -14.26 -2.27 1.79
CA ASN A 45 -14.66 -3.32 2.74
C ASN A 45 -13.47 -4.19 3.21
N ALA A 46 -12.24 -3.80 2.87
CA ALA A 46 -11.06 -4.56 3.27
C ALA A 46 -10.40 -3.92 4.49
N GLU A 47 -9.91 -4.77 5.40
CA GLU A 47 -9.18 -4.33 6.58
C GLU A 47 -7.68 -4.57 6.37
N PRO A 48 -6.82 -3.59 6.67
CA PRO A 48 -5.38 -3.79 6.63
C PRO A 48 -4.94 -4.78 7.72
N LEU A 49 -4.32 -5.88 7.29
CA LEU A 49 -3.69 -6.86 8.19
C LEU A 49 -2.30 -6.38 8.62
N SER A 50 -1.51 -5.94 7.63
CA SER A 50 -0.16 -5.46 7.87
C SER A 50 0.23 -4.42 6.83
N VAL A 51 0.96 -3.40 7.26
CA VAL A 51 1.50 -2.37 6.37
C VAL A 51 2.98 -2.18 6.66
N CYS A 52 3.82 -2.34 5.64
CA CYS A 52 5.26 -2.11 5.74
C CYS A 52 5.69 -1.02 4.76
N CYS A 53 6.41 -0.01 5.26
CA CYS A 53 7.07 0.98 4.42
C CYS A 53 8.38 0.39 3.89
N LEU A 54 8.42 0.05 2.61
CA LEU A 54 9.62 -0.47 1.92
C LEU A 54 10.66 0.62 1.61
N GLY A 55 10.38 1.88 2.00
CA GLY A 55 11.29 3.01 1.87
C GLY A 55 11.30 3.66 0.48
N ASN A 56 12.21 4.64 0.30
CA ASN A 56 12.51 5.29 -0.98
C ASN A 56 13.16 4.28 -1.93
N ARG A 57 12.37 3.37 -2.51
CA ARG A 57 12.82 2.53 -3.63
C ARG A 57 13.00 3.41 -4.87
N LYS A 58 14.16 4.06 -5.00
CA LYS A 58 14.75 4.35 -6.32
C LYS A 58 15.21 3.07 -7.03
N ALA A 59 15.15 1.91 -6.36
CA ALA A 59 15.49 0.58 -6.86
C ALA A 59 14.38 -0.36 -6.34
N THR A 60 13.61 -1.09 -7.12
CA THR A 60 14.07 -2.02 -8.14
C THR A 60 12.92 -2.19 -9.13
N TRP A 61 13.05 -1.57 -10.31
CA TRP A 61 12.43 -2.12 -11.51
C TRP A 61 13.18 -3.43 -11.79
N LEU A 62 12.59 -4.57 -11.47
CA LEU A 62 12.94 -5.79 -12.18
C LEU A 62 12.26 -5.66 -13.55
N ARG A 63 13.10 -5.58 -14.58
CA ARG A 63 12.72 -5.55 -15.98
C ARG A 63 12.19 -6.91 -16.40
#